data_AF-A0A4Q5R4B0-F1
#
_entry.id   AF-A0A4Q5R4B0-F1
#
_cell.length_a   1.000
_cell.length_b   1.000
_cell.length_c   1.000
_cell.angle_alpha   90.00
_cell.angle_beta   90.00
_cell.angle_gamma   90.00
#
_symmetry.space_group_name_H-M   'P 1'
#
loop_
_entity.id
_entity.type
_entity.pdbx_description
1 polymer ?
#
loop_
_entity_poly.entity_id
_entity_poly.type
_entity_poly.pdbx_seq_one_letter_code
_entity_poly.pdbx_strand_id
1 'polypeptide(L)'
;MAANSASGRAQRNARCRATYISNSHPMTFRLLLAGLLLAVTAHAQPAQVVKTNPQPVYMHYMPWFETPATNNGAWGLHWRMSNQNPNIIVDPATGKRQIAAYYYPLIGPYASSDPDVLEYHLLLLKYAGVDGLLIDFYGNGGNDLPLLLRNTNALVPRTADVGLKFGVVFEDQFAATLADATANMQYVGANYFSKPNYLQVNGKPLLLTFGPQKYQTPADWTQILGALPT
;
A
#
# COMPACT_ATOMS: atom_id res chain seq x y z
N MET A 1 -49.05 -37.79 -4.68
CA MET A 1 -49.30 -36.40 -5.13
C MET A 1 -47.97 -35.88 -5.66
N ALA A 2 -47.64 -35.92 -6.97
CA ALA A 2 -48.24 -35.17 -8.09
C ALA A 2 -48.40 -33.68 -7.73
N ALA A 3 -47.92 -32.66 -8.45
CA ALA A 3 -47.43 -32.50 -9.82
C ALA A 3 -46.55 -31.23 -9.85
N ASN A 4 -45.42 -31.17 -10.57
CA ASN A 4 -45.29 -30.76 -11.98
C ASN A 4 -45.61 -29.27 -12.25
N SER A 5 -44.64 -28.47 -12.69
CA SER A 5 -44.59 -28.02 -14.09
C SER A 5 -43.39 -27.12 -14.37
N ALA A 6 -42.67 -27.48 -15.43
CA ALA A 6 -41.69 -26.68 -16.13
C ALA A 6 -42.37 -25.90 -17.27
N SER A 7 -41.81 -24.76 -17.67
CA SER A 7 -41.70 -24.29 -19.07
C SER A 7 -40.88 -22.99 -19.04
N GLY A 8 -40.09 -22.59 -20.02
CA GLY A 8 -39.90 -23.02 -21.40
C GLY A 8 -39.29 -21.83 -22.16
N ARG A 9 -38.24 -22.11 -22.95
CA ARG A 9 -37.47 -21.21 -23.83
C ARG A 9 -38.27 -20.13 -24.57
N ALA A 10 -37.60 -19.01 -24.89
CA ALA A 10 -37.43 -18.57 -26.29
C ALA A 10 -36.39 -17.43 -26.43
N GLN A 11 -35.27 -17.73 -27.11
CA GLN A 11 -34.49 -16.72 -27.83
C GLN A 11 -35.36 -16.15 -28.96
N ARG A 12 -35.39 -14.82 -29.11
CA ARG A 12 -35.78 -14.19 -30.37
C ARG A 12 -34.87 -12.99 -30.67
N ASN A 13 -34.10 -13.17 -31.75
CA ASN A 13 -33.42 -12.11 -32.48
C ASN A 13 -34.45 -11.11 -33.01
N ALA A 14 -34.33 -9.83 -32.67
CA ALA A 14 -34.98 -8.75 -33.37
C ALA A 14 -33.91 -7.86 -33.99
N ARG A 15 -33.68 -8.07 -35.29
CA ARG A 15 -32.91 -7.19 -36.16
C ARG A 15 -33.67 -5.87 -36.28
N CYS A 16 -33.07 -4.77 -35.87
CA CYS A 16 -33.62 -3.45 -36.15
C CYS A 16 -33.24 -3.08 -37.60
N ARG A 17 -34.17 -3.22 -38.54
CA ARG A 17 -34.09 -2.64 -39.88
C ARG A 17 -34.69 -1.24 -39.81
N ALA A 18 -33.88 -0.21 -40.01
CA ALA A 18 -34.37 1.15 -40.22
C ALA A 18 -34.84 1.29 -41.67
N THR A 19 -36.14 1.47 -41.87
CA THR A 19 -36.74 1.86 -43.15
C THR A 19 -36.80 3.39 -43.19
N TYR A 20 -36.11 3.99 -44.15
CA TYR A 20 -36.10 5.44 -44.38
C TYR A 20 -37.38 5.82 -45.14
N ILE A 21 -38.24 6.64 -44.54
CA ILE A 21 -39.33 7.34 -45.24
C ILE A 21 -38.94 8.82 -45.29
N SER A 22 -38.73 9.33 -46.50
CA SER A 22 -38.41 10.72 -46.78
C SER A 22 -39.68 11.57 -46.96
N ASN A 23 -39.64 12.79 -46.42
CA ASN A 23 -40.34 14.05 -46.79
C ASN A 23 -40.83 14.72 -45.49
N SER A 24 -40.67 16.01 -45.22
CA SER A 24 -40.12 17.18 -45.92
C SER A 24 -40.02 18.30 -44.85
N HIS A 25 -38.97 19.13 -44.92
CA HIS A 25 -38.56 20.31 -44.11
C HIS A 25 -39.69 21.27 -43.60
N PRO A 26 -39.44 22.23 -42.66
CA PRO A 26 -38.14 22.77 -42.21
C PRO A 26 -37.95 23.09 -40.70
N MET A 27 -36.67 23.38 -40.39
CA MET A 27 -36.17 24.30 -39.36
C MET A 27 -36.37 23.98 -37.87
N THR A 28 -35.20 23.77 -37.26
CA THR A 28 -34.73 24.08 -35.89
C THR A 28 -34.24 22.84 -35.11
N PHE A 29 -33.13 23.05 -34.41
CA PHE A 29 -32.42 22.10 -33.53
C PHE A 29 -31.40 21.13 -34.15
N ARG A 30 -30.25 21.70 -34.56
CA ARG A 30 -28.95 21.05 -34.32
C ARG A 30 -28.31 21.77 -33.14
N LEU A 31 -28.07 21.10 -32.01
CA LEU A 31 -26.89 21.29 -31.15
C LEU A 31 -26.89 20.26 -29.99
N LEU A 32 -25.78 19.51 -29.93
CA LEU A 32 -25.11 18.99 -28.75
C LEU A 32 -25.81 17.93 -27.88
N LEU A 33 -25.54 16.66 -28.19
CA LEU A 33 -25.52 15.59 -27.18
C LEU A 33 -24.14 14.90 -27.20
N ALA A 34 -23.10 15.65 -26.83
CA ALA A 34 -21.75 15.12 -26.62
C ALA A 34 -21.05 15.99 -25.58
N GLY A 35 -21.37 15.79 -24.31
CA GLY A 35 -20.72 16.55 -23.26
C GLY A 35 -21.39 16.41 -21.90
N LEU A 36 -21.33 15.23 -21.30
CA LEU A 36 -21.22 15.10 -19.83
C LEU A 36 -20.98 13.64 -19.45
N LEU A 37 -19.72 13.23 -19.38
CA LEU A 37 -19.25 12.09 -18.57
C LEU A 37 -17.72 12.12 -18.48
N LEU A 38 -17.18 13.31 -18.20
CA LEU A 38 -15.90 13.43 -17.50
C LEU A 38 -16.28 13.79 -16.06
N ALA A 39 -16.64 12.77 -15.28
CA ALA A 39 -16.44 12.88 -13.84
C ALA A 39 -14.92 12.95 -13.65
N VAL A 40 -14.40 14.17 -13.73
CA VAL A 40 -13.05 14.46 -13.28
C VAL A 40 -13.08 14.19 -11.79
N THR A 41 -12.69 12.97 -11.39
CA THR A 41 -12.13 12.77 -10.06
C THR A 41 -10.86 13.60 -10.06
N ALA A 42 -11.00 14.88 -9.68
CA ALA A 42 -9.90 15.76 -9.38
C ALA A 42 -9.24 15.19 -8.13
N HIS A 43 -8.44 14.14 -8.32
CA HIS A 43 -7.44 13.76 -7.35
C HIS A 43 -6.54 14.98 -7.24
N ALA A 44 -6.62 15.69 -6.10
CA ALA A 44 -5.76 16.81 -5.82
C ALA A 44 -4.33 16.35 -6.09
N GLN A 45 -3.70 16.90 -7.13
CA GLN A 45 -2.33 16.55 -7.44
C GLN A 45 -1.48 17.01 -6.25
N PRO A 46 -0.58 16.16 -5.72
CA PRO A 46 0.24 16.51 -4.58
C PRO A 46 1.03 17.79 -4.91
N ALA A 47 0.89 18.81 -4.05
CA ALA A 47 1.59 20.07 -4.24
C ALA A 47 3.10 19.84 -4.26
N GLN A 48 3.80 20.50 -5.17
CA GLN A 48 5.26 20.50 -5.18
C GLN A 48 5.77 21.31 -4.00
N VAL A 49 6.61 20.69 -3.17
CA VAL A 49 7.28 21.35 -2.05
C VAL A 49 8.63 21.87 -2.54
N VAL A 50 8.80 23.19 -2.55
CA VAL A 50 10.05 23.83 -2.96
C VAL A 50 11.07 23.70 -1.84
N LYS A 51 12.16 22.96 -2.09
CA LYS A 51 13.26 22.77 -1.14
C LYS A 51 14.36 23.80 -1.38
N THR A 52 14.90 24.35 -0.29
CA THR A 52 16.08 25.23 -0.34
C THR A 52 17.39 24.43 -0.42
N ASN A 53 17.39 23.18 0.03
CA ASN A 53 18.47 22.22 -0.12
C ASN A 53 18.05 21.10 -1.09
N PRO A 54 18.78 20.88 -2.21
CA PRO A 54 18.43 19.85 -3.18
C PRO A 54 18.78 18.42 -2.72
N GLN A 55 19.42 18.24 -1.57
CA GLN A 55 19.76 16.91 -1.06
C GLN A 55 18.48 16.10 -0.76
N PRO A 56 18.38 14.86 -1.32
CA PRO A 56 17.27 13.99 -1.01
C PRO A 56 17.23 13.61 0.48
N VAL A 57 16.04 13.62 1.06
CA VAL A 57 15.76 13.19 2.43
C VAL A 57 14.82 12.00 2.37
N TYR A 58 15.20 10.91 3.02
CA TYR A 58 14.40 9.69 3.10
C TYR A 58 14.03 9.38 4.55
N MET A 59 12.81 8.91 4.78
CA MET A 59 12.33 8.53 6.11
C MET A 59 12.31 7.02 6.26
N HIS A 60 12.87 6.51 7.37
CA HIS A 60 12.71 5.10 7.74
C HIS A 60 11.27 4.87 8.21
N TYR A 61 10.56 3.92 7.59
CA TYR A 61 9.13 3.71 7.81
C TYR A 61 8.84 2.28 8.26
N MET A 62 8.14 2.15 9.39
CA MET A 62 7.82 0.86 10.03
C MET A 62 6.34 0.51 9.82
N PRO A 63 6.00 -0.51 9.00
CA PRO A 63 4.61 -0.87 8.70
C PRO A 63 4.02 -1.89 9.71
N TRP A 64 4.22 -1.70 11.01
CA TRP A 64 4.08 -2.74 12.04
C TRP A 64 2.99 -2.56 13.11
N PHE A 65 2.14 -1.54 12.96
CA PHE A 65 1.01 -1.29 13.87
C PHE A 65 -0.30 -1.93 13.38
N GLU A 66 -1.08 -2.48 14.30
CA GLU A 66 -2.37 -3.14 14.02
C GLU A 66 -3.43 -2.81 15.07
N THR A 67 -4.68 -2.67 14.62
CA THR A 67 -5.85 -2.57 15.51
C THR A 67 -6.63 -3.89 15.53
N PRO A 68 -7.59 -4.07 16.47
CA PRO A 68 -8.48 -5.23 16.46
C PRO A 68 -9.19 -5.47 15.11
N ALA A 69 -9.50 -4.40 14.37
CA ALA A 69 -10.16 -4.51 13.08
C ALA A 69 -9.29 -5.19 12.00
N THR A 70 -7.96 -5.05 12.10
CA THR A 70 -7.01 -5.55 11.10
C THR A 70 -6.22 -6.77 11.57
N ASN A 71 -6.41 -7.19 12.83
CA ASN A 71 -5.68 -8.29 13.46
C ASN A 71 -6.61 -9.16 14.34
N ASN A 72 -7.66 -9.73 13.74
CA ASN A 72 -8.51 -10.77 14.34
C ASN A 72 -9.06 -10.44 15.74
N GLY A 73 -9.48 -9.19 15.96
CA GLY A 73 -10.01 -8.73 17.24
C GLY A 73 -8.95 -8.39 18.30
N ALA A 74 -7.66 -8.49 17.97
CA ALA A 74 -6.55 -8.20 18.88
C ALA A 74 -5.76 -6.95 18.49
N TRP A 75 -5.29 -6.21 19.48
CA TRP A 75 -4.29 -5.16 19.28
C TRP A 75 -2.94 -5.77 18.89
N GLY A 76 -2.28 -5.17 17.90
CA GLY A 76 -0.93 -5.58 17.46
C GLY A 76 0.12 -5.42 18.55
N LEU A 77 1.21 -6.19 18.41
CA LEU A 77 2.33 -6.19 19.36
C LEU A 77 2.86 -4.77 19.62
N HIS A 78 3.04 -3.95 18.59
CA HIS A 78 3.70 -2.64 18.74
C HIS A 78 2.88 -1.58 19.50
N TRP A 79 1.55 -1.73 19.63
CA TRP A 79 0.77 -0.86 20.52
C TRP A 79 0.82 -1.30 21.98
N ARG A 80 1.19 -2.56 22.23
CA ARG A 80 1.19 -3.17 23.56
C ARG A 80 2.58 -3.28 24.16
N MET A 81 3.57 -3.54 23.31
CA MET A 81 4.86 -4.12 23.68
C MET A 81 4.63 -5.21 24.75
N SER A 82 5.43 -5.26 25.80
CA SER A 82 5.29 -6.26 26.87
C SER A 82 4.28 -5.89 27.96
N ASN A 83 3.91 -4.62 28.13
CA ASN A 83 3.30 -4.14 29.38
C ASN A 83 2.13 -3.15 29.23
N GLN A 84 1.62 -2.92 28.01
CA GLN A 84 0.48 -2.01 27.79
C GLN A 84 -0.74 -2.76 27.26
N ASN A 85 -1.93 -2.26 27.63
CA ASN A 85 -3.21 -2.81 27.21
C ASN A 85 -4.13 -1.73 26.60
N PRO A 86 -4.18 -1.59 25.26
CA PRO A 86 -4.99 -0.55 24.61
C PRO A 86 -6.51 -0.69 24.78
N ASN A 87 -7.00 -1.77 25.41
CA ASN A 87 -8.40 -1.85 25.85
C ASN A 87 -8.69 -0.96 27.06
N ILE A 88 -7.67 -0.50 27.79
CA ILE A 88 -7.80 0.42 28.92
C ILE A 88 -7.80 1.86 28.41
N ILE A 89 -8.84 2.62 28.75
CA ILE A 89 -8.90 4.07 28.52
C ILE A 89 -8.24 4.77 29.72
N VAL A 90 -7.17 5.54 29.47
CA VAL A 90 -6.40 6.28 30.49
C VAL A 90 -6.85 7.73 30.64
N ASP A 91 -7.56 8.25 29.65
CA ASP A 91 -8.17 9.58 29.69
C ASP A 91 -9.57 9.52 29.06
N PRO A 92 -10.65 9.52 29.87
CA PRO A 92 -12.01 9.45 29.38
C PRO A 92 -12.47 10.69 28.58
N ALA A 93 -11.86 11.85 28.82
CA ALA A 93 -12.24 13.08 28.13
C ALA A 93 -11.71 13.10 26.69
N THR A 94 -10.52 12.53 26.46
CA THR A 94 -9.90 12.46 25.14
C THR A 94 -10.02 11.09 24.47
N GLY A 95 -10.41 10.05 25.21
CA GLY A 95 -10.46 8.67 24.74
C GLY A 95 -9.08 8.00 24.60
N LYS A 96 -8.01 8.59 25.16
CA LYS A 96 -6.66 8.02 25.06
C LYS A 96 -6.62 6.64 25.71
N ARG A 97 -6.03 5.70 24.98
CA ARG A 97 -5.80 4.30 25.38
C ARG A 97 -4.42 4.12 26.01
N GLN A 98 -4.27 3.12 26.88
CA GLN A 98 -2.95 2.71 27.37
C GLN A 98 -2.15 2.04 26.24
N ILE A 99 -1.15 2.73 25.69
CA ILE A 99 -0.32 2.24 24.58
C ILE A 99 1.18 2.31 24.90
N ALA A 100 1.97 1.53 24.18
CA ALA A 100 3.43 1.47 24.32
C ALA A 100 4.15 2.61 23.59
N ALA A 101 3.79 3.84 23.91
CA ALA A 101 4.43 5.04 23.38
C ALA A 101 4.46 6.13 24.45
N TYR A 102 5.58 6.85 24.53
CA TYR A 102 5.67 8.06 25.37
C TYR A 102 4.90 9.22 24.74
N TYR A 103 5.02 9.38 23.42
CA TYR A 103 4.26 10.36 22.65
C TYR A 103 3.01 9.72 22.07
N TYR A 104 1.85 10.32 22.34
CA TYR A 104 0.57 9.83 21.84
C TYR A 104 0.37 10.31 20.39
N PRO A 105 0.10 9.42 19.42
CA PRO A 105 -0.19 9.83 18.05
C PRO A 105 -1.43 10.72 18.00
N LEU A 106 -1.37 11.82 17.23
CA LEU A 106 -2.50 12.75 17.10
C LEU A 106 -3.76 12.06 16.57
N ILE A 107 -3.59 11.09 15.66
CA ILE A 107 -4.67 10.28 15.08
C ILE A 107 -5.04 9.05 15.94
N GLY A 108 -4.47 8.95 17.15
CA GLY A 108 -4.63 7.79 18.01
C GLY A 108 -3.94 6.52 17.49
N PRO A 109 -4.16 5.36 18.16
CA PRO A 109 -3.61 4.08 17.73
C PRO A 109 -4.28 3.64 16.42
N TYR A 110 -3.46 3.29 15.44
CA TYR A 110 -3.88 3.03 14.06
C TYR A 110 -3.44 1.66 13.56
N ALA A 111 -3.96 1.25 12.39
CA ALA A 111 -3.47 0.10 11.64
C ALA A 111 -2.62 0.59 10.47
N SER A 112 -1.50 -0.08 10.20
CA SER A 112 -0.54 0.37 9.16
C SER A 112 -1.02 0.08 7.74
N SER A 113 -2.08 -0.73 7.59
CA SER A 113 -2.76 -0.99 6.31
C SER A 113 -4.02 -0.15 6.11
N ASP A 114 -4.39 0.70 7.08
CA ASP A 114 -5.55 1.58 6.94
C ASP A 114 -5.28 2.60 5.82
N PRO A 115 -6.13 2.66 4.77
CA PRO A 115 -5.90 3.52 3.61
C PRO A 115 -5.88 5.01 3.96
N ASP A 116 -6.68 5.45 4.92
CA ASP A 116 -6.76 6.87 5.31
C ASP A 116 -5.50 7.25 6.12
N VAL A 117 -5.01 6.34 6.95
CA VAL A 117 -3.75 6.51 7.69
C VAL A 117 -2.54 6.56 6.75
N LEU A 118 -2.51 5.69 5.74
CA LEU A 118 -1.45 5.67 4.73
C LEU A 118 -1.42 6.99 3.95
N GLU A 119 -2.57 7.45 3.46
CA GLU A 119 -2.67 8.72 2.75
C GLU A 119 -2.24 9.89 3.66
N TYR A 120 -2.73 9.92 4.90
CA TYR A 120 -2.34 10.92 5.90
C TYR A 120 -0.82 10.96 6.14
N HIS A 121 -0.18 9.82 6.41
CA HIS A 121 1.27 9.76 6.63
C HIS A 121 2.05 10.23 5.41
N LEU A 122 1.66 9.79 4.21
CA LEU A 122 2.36 10.12 2.96
C LEU A 122 2.24 11.60 2.61
N LEU A 123 1.07 12.21 2.84
CA LEU A 123 0.87 13.65 2.67
C LEU A 123 1.68 14.46 3.68
N LEU A 124 1.77 14.03 4.94
CA LEU A 124 2.63 14.68 5.93
C LEU A 124 4.11 14.63 5.54
N LEU A 125 4.60 13.47 5.08
CA LEU A 125 5.97 13.31 4.61
C LEU A 125 6.24 14.23 3.42
N LYS A 126 5.31 14.28 2.45
CA LYS A 126 5.41 15.18 1.31
C LYS A 126 5.48 16.63 1.76
N TYR A 127 4.59 17.05 2.64
CA TYR A 127 4.53 18.42 3.18
C TYR A 127 5.80 18.79 3.95
N ALA A 128 6.41 17.83 4.65
CA ALA A 128 7.68 17.99 5.34
C ALA A 128 8.92 18.04 4.40
N GLY A 129 8.74 17.90 3.08
CA GLY A 129 9.83 17.91 2.11
C GLY A 129 10.66 16.62 2.04
N VAL A 130 10.08 15.50 2.49
CA VAL A 130 10.66 14.16 2.32
C VAL A 130 10.49 13.71 0.86
N ASP A 131 11.53 13.10 0.30
CA ASP A 131 11.56 12.66 -1.10
C ASP A 131 11.15 11.20 -1.28
N GLY A 132 11.21 10.41 -0.20
CA GLY A 132 10.79 9.03 -0.23
C GLY A 132 10.93 8.28 1.09
N LEU A 133 10.56 7.01 1.04
CA LEU A 133 10.59 6.10 2.17
C LEU A 133 11.70 5.06 2.04
N LEU A 134 12.30 4.69 3.17
CA LEU A 134 13.03 3.45 3.34
C LEU A 134 12.14 2.56 4.21
N ILE A 135 11.44 1.62 3.58
CA ILE A 135 10.42 0.82 4.23
C ILE A 135 11.08 -0.41 4.84
N ASP A 136 10.86 -0.59 6.13
CA ASP A 136 11.36 -1.75 6.84
C ASP A 136 10.64 -3.02 6.38
N PHE A 137 11.41 -4.04 5.98
CA PHE A 137 10.94 -5.22 5.30
C PHE A 137 11.33 -6.49 6.06
N TYR A 138 10.34 -7.08 6.71
CA TYR A 138 10.46 -8.26 7.55
C TYR A 138 10.40 -9.57 6.77
N GLY A 139 9.89 -9.53 5.54
CA GLY A 139 9.72 -10.72 4.70
C GLY A 139 8.43 -11.49 4.93
N ASN A 140 8.41 -12.72 4.42
CA ASN A 140 7.28 -13.65 4.44
C ASN A 140 7.71 -14.95 5.15
N GLY A 141 7.31 -15.16 6.41
CA GLY A 141 7.61 -16.41 7.13
C GLY A 141 7.31 -16.38 8.65
N GLY A 142 6.56 -17.33 9.18
CA GLY A 142 6.21 -17.36 10.62
C GLY A 142 5.00 -16.48 10.99
N ASN A 143 4.85 -16.18 12.30
CA ASN A 143 3.65 -15.63 12.95
C ASN A 143 3.09 -14.33 12.34
N ASP A 144 3.56 -13.16 12.78
CA ASP A 144 2.98 -11.85 12.42
C ASP A 144 3.46 -11.34 11.04
N LEU A 145 4.47 -11.99 10.43
CA LEU A 145 5.08 -11.54 9.18
C LEU A 145 4.09 -11.38 8.01
N PRO A 146 3.04 -12.21 7.85
CA PRO A 146 2.01 -11.97 6.84
C PRO A 146 1.29 -10.64 6.99
N LEU A 147 1.07 -10.16 8.23
CA LEU A 147 0.47 -8.85 8.48
C LEU A 147 1.43 -7.72 8.08
N LEU A 148 2.71 -7.86 8.43
CA LEU A 148 3.75 -6.89 8.07
C LEU A 148 3.92 -6.80 6.55
N LEU A 149 3.98 -7.93 5.86
CA LEU A 149 4.03 -7.97 4.40
C LEU A 149 2.78 -7.36 3.76
N ARG A 150 1.58 -7.65 4.30
CA ARG A 150 0.32 -7.03 3.86
C ARG A 150 0.39 -5.50 3.99
N ASN A 151 0.88 -4.99 5.12
CA ASN A 151 0.98 -3.56 5.37
C ASN A 151 1.98 -2.89 4.42
N THR A 152 3.16 -3.49 4.21
CA THR A 152 4.13 -3.02 3.22
C THR A 152 3.51 -2.96 1.83
N ASN A 153 2.78 -4.01 1.44
CA ASN A 153 2.12 -4.07 0.13
C ASN A 153 0.95 -3.08 -0.02
N ALA A 154 0.29 -2.69 1.08
CA ALA A 154 -0.71 -1.63 1.07
C ALA A 154 -0.06 -0.23 0.90
N LEU A 155 1.11 -0.02 1.52
CA LEU A 155 1.85 1.25 1.48
C LEU A 155 2.51 1.52 0.13
N VAL A 156 3.22 0.53 -0.43
CA VAL A 156 4.04 0.69 -1.64
C VAL A 156 3.30 1.38 -2.81
N PRO A 157 2.10 0.95 -3.25
CA PRO A 157 1.41 1.63 -4.35
C PRO A 157 1.06 3.09 -4.03
N ARG A 158 0.73 3.39 -2.76
CA ARG A 158 0.35 4.74 -2.33
C ARG A 158 1.50 5.74 -2.37
N THR A 159 2.75 5.28 -2.30
CA THR A 159 3.91 6.16 -2.45
C THR A 159 3.95 6.87 -3.81
N ALA A 160 3.52 6.18 -4.87
CA ALA A 160 3.47 6.76 -6.21
C ALA A 160 2.37 7.83 -6.33
N ASP A 161 1.22 7.63 -5.65
CA ASP A 161 0.07 8.54 -5.68
C ASP A 161 0.44 9.96 -5.21
N VAL A 162 1.38 10.08 -4.27
CA VAL A 162 1.87 11.36 -3.74
C VAL A 162 3.24 11.79 -4.30
N GLY A 163 3.75 11.06 -5.30
CA GLY A 163 5.04 11.33 -5.93
C GLY A 163 6.22 11.20 -4.97
N LEU A 164 6.20 10.21 -4.09
CA LEU A 164 7.32 9.80 -3.23
C LEU A 164 8.04 8.59 -3.83
N LYS A 165 9.36 8.55 -3.67
CA LYS A 165 10.15 7.35 -3.95
C LYS A 165 10.07 6.36 -2.80
N PHE A 166 10.46 5.11 -3.03
CA PHE A 166 10.65 4.16 -1.94
C PHE A 166 11.80 3.18 -2.19
N GLY A 167 12.42 2.69 -1.13
CA GLY A 167 13.31 1.53 -1.13
C GLY A 167 12.98 0.65 0.06
N VAL A 168 13.57 -0.54 0.13
CA VAL A 168 13.39 -1.45 1.28
C VAL A 168 14.65 -1.56 2.14
N VAL A 169 14.42 -1.75 3.43
CA VAL A 169 15.45 -2.09 4.42
C VAL A 169 15.14 -3.51 4.90
N PHE A 170 15.99 -4.47 4.54
CA PHE A 170 15.77 -5.87 4.86
C PHE A 170 16.16 -6.16 6.32
N GLU A 171 15.19 -6.62 7.11
CA GLU A 171 15.40 -7.05 8.50
C GLU A 171 15.75 -8.55 8.53
N ASP A 172 17.05 -8.84 8.36
CA ASP A 172 17.56 -10.20 8.16
C ASP A 172 17.30 -11.15 9.35
N GLN A 173 17.13 -10.58 10.55
CA GLN A 173 16.78 -11.31 11.76
C GLN A 173 15.46 -12.09 11.67
N PHE A 174 14.48 -11.63 10.87
CA PHE A 174 13.16 -12.25 10.75
C PHE A 174 13.11 -13.38 9.72
N ALA A 175 14.11 -13.53 8.87
CA ALA A 175 14.24 -14.71 8.04
C ALA A 175 14.69 -15.89 8.91
N ALA A 176 13.87 -16.92 9.07
CA ALA A 176 14.19 -18.05 9.95
C ALA A 176 15.35 -18.90 9.40
N THR A 177 15.44 -19.04 8.08
CA THR A 177 16.44 -19.82 7.36
C THR A 177 17.01 -19.05 6.16
N LEU A 178 18.18 -19.49 5.65
CA LEU A 178 18.74 -18.93 4.41
C LEU A 178 17.75 -19.02 3.24
N ALA A 179 16.92 -20.07 3.21
CA ALA A 179 15.88 -20.21 2.20
C ALA A 179 14.81 -19.11 2.33
N ASP A 180 14.41 -18.74 3.54
CA ASP A 180 13.47 -17.63 3.77
C ASP A 180 14.08 -16.29 3.35
N ALA A 181 15.34 -16.03 3.70
CA ALA A 181 16.05 -14.82 3.28
C ALA A 181 16.17 -14.73 1.75
N THR A 182 16.48 -15.86 1.09
CA THR A 182 16.54 -15.98 -0.38
C THR A 182 15.16 -15.71 -1.00
N ALA A 183 14.09 -16.32 -0.47
CA ALA A 183 12.72 -16.12 -0.94
C ALA A 183 12.25 -14.66 -0.75
N ASN A 184 12.64 -14.03 0.36
CA ASN A 184 12.39 -12.62 0.63
C ASN A 184 13.05 -11.72 -0.42
N MET A 185 14.30 -11.99 -0.80
CA MET A 185 14.98 -11.23 -1.85
C MET A 185 14.35 -11.44 -3.23
N GLN A 186 13.96 -12.69 -3.56
CA GLN A 186 13.20 -12.96 -4.79
C GLN A 186 11.89 -12.18 -4.83
N TYR A 187 11.17 -12.13 -3.71
CA TYR A 187 9.94 -11.36 -3.60
C TYR A 187 10.18 -9.87 -3.84
N VAL A 188 11.16 -9.27 -3.16
CA VAL A 188 11.53 -7.86 -3.33
C VAL A 188 11.91 -7.56 -4.78
N GLY A 189 12.76 -8.38 -5.37
CA GLY A 189 13.19 -8.23 -6.76
C GLY A 189 12.03 -8.29 -7.76
N ALA A 190 11.14 -9.28 -7.60
CA ALA A 190 10.02 -9.49 -8.51
C ALA A 190 8.91 -8.42 -8.36
N ASN A 191 8.66 -7.93 -7.15
CA ASN A 191 7.49 -7.09 -6.87
C ASN A 191 7.81 -5.60 -6.78
N TYR A 192 9.04 -5.22 -6.39
CA TYR A 192 9.37 -3.83 -6.05
C TYR A 192 10.40 -3.19 -6.98
N PHE A 193 11.45 -3.89 -7.39
CA PHE A 193 12.57 -3.27 -8.13
C PHE A 193 12.18 -2.67 -9.48
N SER A 194 11.16 -3.23 -10.14
CA SER A 194 10.64 -2.74 -11.43
C SER A 194 9.70 -1.54 -11.29
N LYS A 195 9.32 -1.13 -10.07
CA LYS A 195 8.41 0.01 -9.88
C LYS A 195 9.12 1.31 -10.27
N PRO A 196 8.45 2.22 -11.01
CA PRO A 196 9.08 3.43 -11.54
C PRO A 196 9.57 4.40 -10.46
N ASN A 197 8.99 4.34 -9.25
CA ASN A 197 9.40 5.15 -8.11
C ASN A 197 10.28 4.39 -7.10
N TYR A 198 10.77 3.20 -7.43
CA TYR A 198 11.76 2.49 -6.61
C TYR A 198 13.10 3.25 -6.63
N LEU A 199 13.75 3.36 -5.47
CA LEU A 199 15.02 4.05 -5.32
C LEU A 199 16.13 3.31 -6.05
N GLN A 200 16.91 4.05 -6.83
CA GLN A 200 18.06 3.52 -7.55
C GLN A 200 19.31 4.34 -7.28
N VAL A 201 20.45 3.66 -7.22
CA VAL A 201 21.79 4.26 -7.17
C VAL A 201 22.55 3.75 -8.39
N ASN A 202 23.04 4.65 -9.23
CA ASN A 202 23.75 4.32 -10.48
C ASN A 202 22.96 3.36 -11.40
N GLY A 203 21.64 3.57 -11.51
CA GLY A 203 20.75 2.74 -12.33
C GLY A 203 20.45 1.34 -11.76
N LYS A 204 20.85 1.06 -10.52
CA LYS A 204 20.59 -0.21 -9.84
C LYS A 204 19.64 -0.01 -8.66
N PRO A 205 18.69 -0.93 -8.41
CA PRO A 205 17.82 -0.88 -7.24
C PRO A 205 18.63 -0.77 -5.93
N LEU A 206 18.27 0.19 -5.08
CA LEU A 206 18.82 0.31 -3.74
C LEU A 206 18.18 -0.75 -2.83
N LEU A 207 19.00 -1.58 -2.20
CA LEU A 207 18.60 -2.50 -1.15
C LEU A 207 19.45 -2.20 0.08
N LEU A 208 18.80 -1.90 1.20
CA LEU A 208 19.46 -1.74 2.49
C LEU A 208 19.20 -2.97 3.36
N THR A 209 20.02 -3.16 4.39
CA THR A 209 19.81 -4.18 5.42
C THR A 209 19.80 -3.49 6.77
N PHE A 210 18.81 -3.81 7.62
CA PHE A 210 18.77 -3.40 9.01
C PHE A 210 19.66 -4.34 9.83
N GLY A 211 20.97 -4.17 9.68
CA GLY A 211 21.94 -5.16 10.13
C GLY A 211 23.16 -5.22 9.20
N PRO A 212 23.97 -6.27 9.33
CA PRO A 212 23.54 -7.65 9.54
C PRO A 212 23.38 -8.06 11.01
N GLN A 213 22.28 -8.73 11.36
CA GLN A 213 22.05 -9.24 12.70
C GLN A 213 22.15 -10.77 12.77
N LYS A 214 21.53 -11.47 11.83
CA LYS A 214 21.48 -12.94 11.80
C LYS A 214 22.49 -13.55 10.86
N TYR A 215 22.58 -13.04 9.62
CA TYR A 215 23.52 -13.54 8.62
C TYR A 215 24.76 -12.66 8.61
N GLN A 216 25.85 -13.16 9.17
CA GLN A 216 27.05 -12.35 9.41
C GLN A 216 28.21 -12.71 8.49
N THR A 217 28.09 -13.74 7.65
CA THR A 217 29.18 -14.19 6.77
C THR A 217 29.00 -13.72 5.32
N PRO A 218 30.10 -13.47 4.58
CA PRO A 218 30.01 -13.16 3.15
C PRO A 218 29.35 -14.27 2.31
N ALA A 219 29.48 -15.54 2.73
CA ALA A 219 28.87 -16.68 2.05
C ALA A 219 27.34 -16.62 2.12
N ASP A 220 26.79 -16.28 3.29
CA ASP A 220 25.34 -16.10 3.47
C ASP A 220 24.82 -15.00 2.53
N TRP A 221 25.48 -13.84 2.53
CA TRP A 221 25.07 -12.71 1.68
C TRP A 221 25.22 -12.99 0.18
N THR A 222 26.23 -13.76 -0.21
CA THR A 222 26.39 -14.22 -1.60
C THR A 222 25.19 -15.07 -2.02
N GLN A 223 24.75 -15.99 -1.16
CA GLN A 223 23.58 -16.83 -1.43
C GLN A 223 22.27 -16.01 -1.44
N ILE A 224 22.06 -15.16 -0.44
CA ILE A 224 20.85 -14.34 -0.28
C ILE A 224 20.67 -13.39 -1.48
N LEU A 225 21.73 -12.67 -1.85
CA LEU A 225 21.70 -11.68 -2.93
C LEU A 225 21.76 -12.33 -4.32
N GLY A 226 22.32 -13.54 -4.44
CA GLY A 226 22.30 -14.32 -5.67
C GLY A 226 20.89 -14.69 -6.16
N ALA A 227 19.87 -14.49 -5.31
CA ALA A 227 18.47 -14.70 -5.65
C ALA A 227 17.83 -13.53 -6.41
N LEU A 228 18.48 -12.36 -6.44
CA LEU A 228 17.96 -11.17 -7.10
C LEU A 228 18.05 -11.30 -8.63
N PRO A 229 17.07 -10.74 -9.36
CA PRO A 229 17.17 -10.68 -10.82
C PRO A 229 18.41 -9.86 -11.24
N THR A 230 19.07 -10.32 -12.30
CA THR A 230 20.25 -9.66 -12.89
C THR A 230 19.87 -8.59 -13.90
#